data_AF-A0A2H6MYZ4-F1
#
_entry.id   AF-A0A2H6MYZ4-F1
#
_cell.length_a   1.000
_cell.length_b   1.000
_cell.length_c   1.000
_cell.angle_alpha   90.00
_cell.angle_beta   90.00
_cell.angle_gamma   90.00
#
_symmetry.space_group_name_H-M   'P 1'
#
loop_
_entity.id
_entity.type
_entity.pdbx_description
1 polymer ?
#
loop_
_entity_poly.entity_id
_entity_poly.type
_entity_poly.pdbx_seq_one_letter_code
_entity_poly.pdbx_strand_id
1 'polypeptide(L)'
;RYLLRDRPQCILNKPLSTDIITPPVCGNFFVDVGEECDCGSPQDCQSACCNATTCKLQHEAQCDSEECCEKCKFKKAGAKCRAAKDDCDLPELCTGQSAECPMDSFQRNGHPCQNNQGYCYNGKCPIMTNQCIDLMGSGVKVSPDSCFTLNQNGQGCGFCRMENGTKIPCAAKDVKCGRLHCEKGHATCSCSISLDDPDYGMVEPGTKCGDGMVCSNRQCVNVQTTY
;
A
#
# COMPACT_ATOMS: atom_id res chain seq x y z
N ARG A 1 -12.91 2.60 15.34
CA ARG A 1 -13.49 1.40 14.66
C ARG A 1 -13.20 1.39 13.16
N TYR A 2 -13.49 2.47 12.41
CA TYR A 2 -13.19 2.59 10.97
C TYR A 2 -11.70 2.40 10.64
N LEU A 3 -10.80 3.21 11.23
CA LEU A 3 -9.36 3.13 10.96
C LEU A 3 -8.75 1.75 11.21
N LEU A 4 -9.25 1.01 12.21
CA LEU A 4 -8.75 -0.33 12.52
C LEU A 4 -9.23 -1.40 11.53
N ARG A 5 -10.42 -1.20 10.93
CA ARG A 5 -11.03 -2.12 9.95
C ARG A 5 -10.49 -1.86 8.55
N ASP A 6 -10.59 -0.62 8.09
CA ASP A 6 -10.38 -0.27 6.69
C ASP A 6 -8.94 0.20 6.41
N ARG A 7 -8.20 0.60 7.46
CA ARG A 7 -6.77 0.99 7.43
C ARG A 7 -6.40 1.76 6.15
N PRO A 8 -7.06 2.91 5.87
CA PRO A 8 -6.80 3.66 4.65
C PRO A 8 -5.34 4.09 4.60
N GLN A 9 -4.62 3.64 3.57
CA GLN A 9 -3.17 3.90 3.47
C GLN A 9 -2.88 5.35 3.06
N CYS A 10 -3.80 6.02 2.37
CA CYS A 10 -3.59 7.37 1.83
C CYS A 10 -3.46 8.48 2.87
N ILE A 11 -3.86 8.23 4.13
CA ILE A 11 -3.74 9.20 5.23
C ILE A 11 -2.47 9.00 6.07
N LEU A 12 -1.62 8.03 5.71
CA LEU A 12 -0.38 7.75 6.43
C LEU A 12 0.79 8.61 5.92
N ASN A 13 0.70 9.07 4.67
CA ASN A 13 1.73 9.91 4.08
C ASN A 13 1.60 11.33 4.62
N LYS A 14 2.67 11.83 5.24
CA LYS A 14 2.80 13.25 5.57
C LYS A 14 2.94 14.04 4.26
N PRO A 15 2.13 15.08 4.00
CA PRO A 15 2.30 15.92 2.82
C PRO A 15 3.63 16.67 2.90
N LEU A 16 4.20 17.02 1.74
CA LEU A 16 5.35 17.92 1.71
C LEU A 16 4.87 19.33 2.09
N SER A 17 5.70 20.10 2.77
CA SER A 17 5.38 21.49 3.11
C SER A 17 5.07 22.34 1.87
N THR A 18 5.69 22.03 0.73
CA THR A 18 5.42 22.67 -0.57
C THR A 18 4.06 22.34 -1.18
N ASP A 19 3.39 21.28 -0.71
CA ASP A 19 2.07 20.87 -1.20
C ASP A 19 0.93 21.57 -0.45
N ILE A 20 1.25 22.23 0.67
CA ILE A 20 0.28 22.97 1.49
C ILE A 20 0.07 24.36 0.90
N ILE A 21 -1.17 24.60 0.46
CA ILE A 21 -1.56 25.87 -0.18
C ILE A 21 -2.07 26.92 0.81
N THR A 22 -2.29 26.54 2.06
CA THR A 22 -2.70 27.48 3.11
C THR A 22 -1.51 28.32 3.57
N PRO A 23 -1.74 29.56 4.04
CA PRO A 23 -0.68 30.36 4.63
C PRO A 23 0.01 29.60 5.78
N PRO A 24 1.36 29.65 5.90
CA PRO A 24 2.10 29.06 7.01
C PRO A 24 1.59 29.55 8.38
N VAL A 25 1.46 28.64 9.36
CA VAL A 25 1.01 28.97 10.71
C VAL A 25 1.90 28.32 11.77
N CYS A 26 2.80 29.13 12.34
CA CYS A 26 3.62 28.69 13.45
C CYS A 26 2.78 28.32 14.68
N GLY A 27 2.98 27.11 15.17
CA GLY A 27 2.31 26.51 16.32
C GLY A 27 1.14 25.58 15.95
N ASN A 28 1.03 25.15 14.69
CA ASN A 28 -0.04 24.25 14.22
C ASN A 28 0.38 22.76 14.21
N PHE A 29 1.57 22.43 14.74
CA PHE A 29 2.19 21.09 14.76
C PHE A 29 2.63 20.57 13.39
N PHE A 30 2.73 21.44 12.38
CA PHE A 30 3.15 21.09 11.04
C PHE A 30 4.21 22.07 10.55
N VAL A 31 5.35 21.56 10.07
CA VAL A 31 6.42 22.41 9.55
C VAL A 31 6.03 22.96 8.18
N ASP A 32 5.56 24.19 8.15
CA ASP A 32 5.18 24.89 6.92
C ASP A 32 6.41 25.51 6.20
N VAL A 33 6.21 25.97 4.97
CA VAL A 33 7.27 26.67 4.22
C VAL A 33 7.75 27.91 4.98
N GLY A 34 9.03 27.94 5.31
CA GLY A 34 9.68 29.05 6.03
C GLY A 34 9.98 28.76 7.51
N GLU A 35 9.41 27.68 8.04
CA GLU A 35 9.65 27.18 9.39
C GLU A 35 10.74 26.12 9.39
N GLU A 36 11.43 25.94 10.52
CA GLU A 36 12.46 24.90 10.69
C GLU A 36 11.97 23.78 11.63
N CYS A 37 10.95 24.07 12.43
CA CYS A 37 10.32 23.17 13.39
C CYS A 37 8.97 23.76 13.80
N ASP A 38 8.02 22.91 14.20
CA ASP A 38 6.76 23.32 14.80
C ASP A 38 6.36 22.27 15.85
N CYS A 39 6.40 22.67 17.12
CA CYS A 39 6.05 21.85 18.27
C CYS A 39 4.74 22.29 18.95
N GLY A 40 3.93 23.10 18.26
CA GLY A 40 2.71 23.71 18.80
C GLY A 40 2.96 25.04 19.51
N SER A 41 1.99 25.43 20.34
CA SER A 41 2.06 26.68 21.12
C SER A 41 3.21 26.66 22.15
N PRO A 42 3.69 27.82 22.63
CA PRO A 42 4.67 27.87 23.71
C PRO A 42 4.25 27.16 25.01
N GLN A 43 2.94 27.00 25.23
CA GLN A 43 2.41 26.29 26.39
C GLN A 43 2.45 24.76 26.21
N ASP A 44 2.28 24.28 24.97
CA ASP A 44 2.18 22.85 24.65
C ASP A 44 3.52 22.24 24.22
N CYS A 45 4.45 23.08 23.73
CA CYS A 45 5.72 22.62 23.19
C CYS A 45 6.60 21.96 24.26
N GLN A 46 6.94 20.70 24.01
CA GLN A 46 7.84 19.90 24.87
C GLN A 46 9.24 19.77 24.28
N SER A 47 9.48 20.34 23.10
CA SER A 47 10.78 20.22 22.45
C SER A 47 11.81 21.16 23.06
N ALA A 48 13.00 20.64 23.33
CA ALA A 48 14.18 21.43 23.66
C ALA A 48 14.93 21.95 22.42
N CYS A 49 14.56 21.49 21.22
CA CYS A 49 15.22 21.82 19.96
C CYS A 49 14.51 22.96 19.21
N CYS A 50 13.23 23.21 19.50
CA CYS A 50 12.40 24.17 18.77
C CYS A 50 11.99 25.37 19.63
N ASN A 51 12.08 26.56 19.06
CA ASN A 51 11.44 27.75 19.61
C ASN A 51 9.98 27.83 19.16
N ALA A 52 9.06 27.43 20.03
CA ALA A 52 7.62 27.49 19.75
C ALA A 52 7.07 28.88 19.39
N THR A 53 7.76 29.96 19.77
CA THR A 53 7.31 31.32 19.43
C THR A 53 7.68 31.71 18.00
N THR A 54 8.78 31.15 17.47
CA THR A 54 9.35 31.58 16.18
C THR A 54 9.40 30.48 15.13
N CYS A 55 9.10 29.22 15.49
CA CYS A 55 9.23 28.04 14.64
C CYS A 55 10.64 27.92 14.01
N LYS A 56 11.65 28.16 14.85
CA LYS A 56 13.08 28.10 14.51
C LYS A 56 13.82 27.17 15.46
N LEU A 57 14.84 26.50 14.94
CA LEU A 57 15.70 25.64 15.75
C LEU A 57 16.51 26.49 16.75
N GLN A 58 16.73 25.95 17.95
CA GLN A 58 17.51 26.60 19.01
C GLN A 58 18.83 25.87 19.25
N HIS A 59 19.80 26.56 19.88
CA HIS A 59 21.02 25.95 20.43
C HIS A 59 21.81 25.04 19.47
N GLU A 60 21.93 25.44 18.20
CA GLU A 60 22.60 24.65 17.15
C GLU A 60 21.96 23.28 16.87
N ALA A 61 20.69 23.12 17.21
CA ALA A 61 19.91 21.97 16.77
C ALA A 61 19.96 21.85 15.25
N GLN A 62 20.11 20.62 14.78
CA GLN A 62 20.04 20.29 13.35
C GLN A 62 18.63 19.84 12.94
N CYS A 63 17.84 19.41 13.93
CA CYS A 63 16.50 18.89 13.75
C CYS A 63 15.72 19.01 15.05
N ASP A 64 14.41 18.84 14.94
CA ASP A 64 13.47 18.86 16.06
C ASP A 64 12.67 17.55 16.15
N SER A 65 12.00 17.23 15.05
CA SER A 65 11.12 16.08 14.87
C SER A 65 11.63 15.18 13.74
N GLU A 66 10.86 14.15 13.39
CA GLU A 66 11.15 13.08 12.40
C GLU A 66 12.01 11.90 12.91
N GLU A 67 11.91 10.76 12.22
CA GLU A 67 12.47 9.48 12.68
C GLU A 67 14.00 9.41 12.65
N CYS A 68 14.65 10.27 11.86
CA CYS A 68 16.11 10.42 11.81
C CYS A 68 16.64 11.57 12.69
N CYS A 69 15.81 12.15 13.54
CA CYS A 69 16.27 13.06 14.59
C CYS A 69 16.48 12.32 15.92
N GLU A 70 17.62 12.57 16.58
CA GLU A 70 17.87 12.10 17.93
C GLU A 70 18.61 13.18 18.72
N LYS A 71 18.02 13.63 19.83
CA LYS A 71 18.60 14.66 20.71
C LYS A 71 19.04 15.92 19.94
N CYS A 72 18.13 16.46 19.12
CA CYS A 72 18.34 17.64 18.28
C CYS A 72 19.45 17.51 17.22
N LYS A 73 19.91 16.29 16.92
CA LYS A 73 20.96 16.02 15.91
C LYS A 73 20.49 14.94 14.96
N PHE A 74 21.01 14.98 13.73
CA PHE A 74 20.74 13.91 12.78
C PHE A 74 21.34 12.59 13.28
N LYS A 75 20.55 11.52 13.22
CA LYS A 75 21.06 10.16 13.42
C LYS A 75 22.15 9.87 12.38
N LYS A 76 23.11 9.04 12.74
CA LYS A 76 24.21 8.67 11.83
C LYS A 76 23.69 7.99 10.55
N ALA A 77 24.42 8.18 9.45
CA ALA A 77 24.17 7.48 8.20
C ALA A 77 24.11 5.96 8.44
N GLY A 78 23.07 5.31 7.91
CA GLY A 78 22.83 3.87 8.10
C GLY A 78 22.04 3.51 9.36
N ALA A 79 21.71 4.46 10.24
CA ALA A 79 20.80 4.21 11.36
C ALA A 79 19.40 3.88 10.83
N LYS A 80 18.79 2.79 11.30
CA LYS A 80 17.44 2.39 10.85
C LYS A 80 16.39 3.36 11.37
N CYS A 81 15.57 3.93 10.48
CA CYS A 81 14.43 4.77 10.83
C CYS A 81 13.10 4.06 10.64
N ARG A 82 13.00 3.16 9.66
CA ARG A 82 11.85 2.28 9.47
C ARG A 82 12.29 0.83 9.30
N ALA A 83 11.58 -0.08 9.93
CA ALA A 83 11.80 -1.51 9.75
C ALA A 83 10.93 -2.03 8.59
N ALA A 84 11.47 -2.99 7.84
CA ALA A 84 10.67 -3.76 6.89
C ALA A 84 9.50 -4.44 7.62
N LYS A 85 8.31 -4.29 7.06
CA LYS A 85 7.07 -4.83 7.59
C LYS A 85 6.85 -6.30 7.21
N ASP A 86 7.24 -6.67 6.00
CA ASP A 86 7.04 -8.01 5.43
C ASP A 86 8.05 -8.29 4.31
N ASP A 87 7.93 -9.46 3.67
CA ASP A 87 8.84 -9.94 2.62
C ASP A 87 8.94 -9.00 1.40
N CYS A 88 7.95 -8.11 1.20
CA CYS A 88 7.88 -7.22 0.05
C CYS A 88 8.33 -5.78 0.36
N ASP A 89 8.84 -5.55 1.55
CA ASP A 89 9.17 -4.25 2.08
C ASP A 89 10.67 -4.18 2.47
N LEU A 90 11.34 -3.07 2.18
CA LEU A 90 12.75 -2.88 2.55
C LEU A 90 12.86 -1.95 3.77
N PRO A 91 13.86 -2.07 4.63
CA PRO A 91 14.03 -1.10 5.70
C PRO A 91 14.68 0.19 5.18
N GLU A 92 14.24 1.36 5.66
CA GLU A 92 14.91 2.63 5.40
C GLU A 92 15.91 2.99 6.49
N LEU A 93 16.97 3.63 6.02
CA LEU A 93 18.11 4.04 6.81
C LEU A 93 18.30 5.54 6.66
N CYS A 94 18.58 6.20 7.78
CA CYS A 94 18.92 7.61 7.83
C CYS A 94 20.14 7.91 6.95
N THR A 95 20.09 9.05 6.27
CA THR A 95 21.19 9.52 5.40
C THR A 95 22.36 10.11 6.20
N GLY A 96 22.14 10.48 7.46
CA GLY A 96 23.10 11.24 8.26
C GLY A 96 23.07 12.75 8.04
N GLN A 97 22.24 13.22 7.10
CA GLN A 97 22.22 14.61 6.65
C GLN A 97 20.81 15.24 6.68
N SER A 98 19.80 14.44 7.06
CA SER A 98 18.41 14.88 7.20
C SER A 98 17.78 14.24 8.45
N ALA A 99 16.78 14.92 9.00
CA ALA A 99 15.92 14.41 10.06
C ALA A 99 14.85 13.44 9.52
N GLU A 100 14.46 13.61 8.26
CA GLU A 100 13.45 12.80 7.61
C GLU A 100 13.98 11.40 7.32
N CYS A 101 13.17 10.38 7.60
CA CYS A 101 13.41 9.06 7.05
C CYS A 101 13.19 9.10 5.52
N PRO A 102 14.06 8.47 4.72
CA PRO A 102 13.85 8.41 3.27
C PRO A 102 12.49 7.84 2.88
N MET A 103 12.06 8.13 1.65
CA MET A 103 10.83 7.58 1.08
C MET A 103 10.84 6.04 1.12
N ASP A 104 9.66 5.49 1.41
CA ASP A 104 9.41 4.06 1.50
C ASP A 104 9.84 3.35 0.21
N SER A 105 10.70 2.35 0.37
CA SER A 105 11.30 1.56 -0.70
C SER A 105 10.85 0.12 -0.57
N PHE A 106 10.32 -0.41 -1.66
CA PHE A 106 9.79 -1.77 -1.68
C PHE A 106 10.73 -2.75 -2.35
N GLN A 107 10.57 -4.02 -1.99
CA GLN A 107 11.18 -5.10 -2.75
C GLN A 107 10.68 -5.04 -4.20
N ARG A 108 11.59 -5.29 -5.14
CA ARG A 108 11.25 -5.28 -6.57
C ARG A 108 10.01 -6.12 -6.88
N ASN A 109 9.19 -5.64 -7.80
CA ASN A 109 8.04 -6.39 -8.27
C ASN A 109 8.48 -7.74 -8.85
N GLY A 110 7.70 -8.79 -8.59
CA GLY A 110 8.01 -10.14 -9.00
C GLY A 110 8.92 -10.93 -8.05
N HIS A 111 9.40 -10.35 -6.94
CA HIS A 111 10.10 -11.12 -5.91
C HIS A 111 9.14 -12.12 -5.23
N PRO A 112 9.47 -13.42 -5.08
CA PRO A 112 8.58 -14.36 -4.42
C PRO A 112 8.33 -14.01 -2.96
N CYS A 113 7.09 -14.13 -2.50
CA CYS A 113 6.70 -13.76 -1.12
C CYS A 113 5.73 -14.79 -0.52
N GLN A 114 5.58 -14.76 0.81
CA GLN A 114 4.67 -15.66 1.54
C GLN A 114 4.93 -17.14 1.23
N ASN A 115 6.20 -17.58 1.28
CA ASN A 115 6.62 -18.93 0.94
C ASN A 115 6.24 -19.37 -0.50
N ASN A 116 6.50 -18.51 -1.49
CA ASN A 116 6.17 -18.73 -2.92
C ASN A 116 4.67 -18.82 -3.25
N GLN A 117 3.80 -18.38 -2.33
CA GLN A 117 2.36 -18.28 -2.60
C GLN A 117 2.01 -17.08 -3.50
N GLY A 118 2.87 -16.07 -3.54
CA GLY A 118 2.68 -14.88 -4.35
C GLY A 118 3.99 -14.29 -4.86
N TYR A 119 3.85 -13.13 -5.50
CA TYR A 119 4.96 -12.29 -5.92
C TYR A 119 4.72 -10.86 -5.46
N CYS A 120 5.77 -10.16 -5.05
CA CYS A 120 5.70 -8.78 -4.60
C CYS A 120 5.19 -7.88 -5.71
N TYR A 121 4.31 -6.96 -5.35
CA TYR A 121 3.76 -5.94 -6.22
C TYR A 121 3.50 -4.67 -5.41
N ASN A 122 4.28 -3.62 -5.68
CA ASN A 122 4.21 -2.31 -5.05
C ASN A 122 4.15 -2.40 -3.51
N GLY A 123 5.11 -3.11 -2.91
CA GLY A 123 5.22 -3.25 -1.45
C GLY A 123 4.24 -4.24 -0.80
N LYS A 124 3.44 -4.97 -1.59
CA LYS A 124 2.48 -5.96 -1.09
C LYS A 124 2.73 -7.33 -1.71
N CYS A 125 2.22 -8.38 -1.06
CA CYS A 125 2.14 -9.73 -1.61
C CYS A 125 0.67 -10.09 -1.94
N PRO A 126 0.13 -9.67 -3.11
CA PRO A 126 -1.26 -9.97 -3.47
C PRO A 126 -1.43 -11.48 -3.72
N ILE A 127 -2.25 -12.13 -2.89
CA ILE A 127 -2.61 -13.53 -3.01
C ILE A 127 -4.13 -13.69 -2.97
N MET A 128 -4.67 -14.60 -3.80
CA MET A 128 -6.11 -14.83 -3.91
C MET A 128 -6.77 -15.19 -2.58
N THR A 129 -6.05 -15.91 -1.70
CA THR A 129 -6.56 -16.29 -0.37
C THR A 129 -6.89 -15.08 0.49
N ASN A 130 -5.98 -14.10 0.57
CA ASN A 130 -6.19 -12.89 1.34
C ASN A 130 -7.29 -12.03 0.72
N GLN A 131 -7.33 -11.92 -0.62
CA GLN A 131 -8.41 -11.21 -1.32
C GLN A 131 -9.79 -11.84 -1.01
N CYS A 132 -9.90 -13.17 -0.97
CA CYS A 132 -11.16 -13.82 -0.57
C CYS A 132 -11.53 -13.46 0.87
N ILE A 133 -10.57 -13.48 1.80
CA ILE A 133 -10.79 -13.13 3.22
C ILE A 133 -11.23 -11.67 3.35
N ASP A 134 -10.61 -10.76 2.62
CA ASP A 134 -10.93 -9.33 2.65
C ASP A 134 -12.34 -9.05 2.09
N LEU A 135 -12.76 -9.81 1.07
CA LEU A 135 -14.08 -9.67 0.44
C LEU A 135 -15.22 -10.35 1.22
N MET A 136 -14.97 -11.51 1.85
CA MET A 136 -16.03 -12.39 2.38
C MET A 136 -15.85 -12.76 3.87
N GLY A 137 -14.84 -12.19 4.52
CA GLY A 137 -14.50 -12.42 5.92
C GLY A 137 -13.74 -13.72 6.15
N SER A 138 -13.49 -14.04 7.42
CA SER A 138 -12.74 -15.22 7.83
C SER A 138 -13.42 -16.55 7.46
N GLY A 139 -12.63 -17.60 7.24
CA GLY A 139 -13.10 -18.97 6.99
C GLY A 139 -13.44 -19.27 5.53
N VAL A 140 -13.14 -18.34 4.63
CA VAL A 140 -13.25 -18.54 3.18
C VAL A 140 -11.95 -19.02 2.56
N LYS A 141 -12.04 -19.66 1.40
CA LYS A 141 -10.90 -20.13 0.61
C LYS A 141 -11.07 -19.72 -0.85
N VAL A 142 -9.98 -19.81 -1.61
CA VAL A 142 -10.04 -19.70 -3.06
C VAL A 142 -10.80 -20.91 -3.60
N SER A 143 -11.75 -20.68 -4.51
CA SER A 143 -12.47 -21.77 -5.17
C SER A 143 -11.57 -22.62 -6.08
N PRO A 144 -11.99 -23.85 -6.42
CA PRO A 144 -11.29 -24.69 -7.39
C PRO A 144 -11.13 -24.02 -8.76
N ASP A 145 -10.12 -24.45 -9.52
CA ASP A 145 -9.80 -23.92 -10.85
C ASP A 145 -10.97 -23.99 -11.84
N SER A 146 -11.84 -25.00 -11.70
CA SER A 146 -13.05 -25.14 -12.51
C SER A 146 -13.96 -23.92 -12.41
N CYS A 147 -14.04 -23.24 -11.26
CA CYS A 147 -14.84 -22.04 -11.09
C CYS A 147 -14.32 -20.85 -11.93
N PHE A 148 -13.00 -20.76 -12.13
CA PHE A 148 -12.43 -19.67 -12.91
C PHE A 148 -12.75 -19.78 -14.41
N THR A 149 -13.11 -20.99 -14.89
CA THR A 149 -13.56 -21.16 -16.29
C THR A 149 -14.81 -20.34 -16.62
N LEU A 150 -15.63 -20.02 -15.61
CA LEU A 150 -16.80 -19.12 -15.74
C LEU A 150 -16.42 -17.73 -16.24
N ASN A 151 -15.16 -17.31 -16.07
CA ASN A 151 -14.70 -16.00 -16.55
C ASN A 151 -14.62 -15.91 -18.08
N GLN A 152 -14.74 -17.05 -18.79
CA GLN A 152 -14.84 -17.09 -20.25
C GLN A 152 -16.26 -16.77 -20.76
N ASN A 153 -17.26 -16.71 -19.87
CA ASN A 153 -18.66 -16.55 -20.28
C ASN A 153 -18.99 -15.10 -20.65
N GLY A 154 -18.33 -14.11 -20.02
CA GLY A 154 -18.69 -12.69 -20.18
C GLY A 154 -20.07 -12.34 -19.61
N GLN A 155 -20.58 -13.15 -18.68
CA GLN A 155 -21.92 -13.03 -18.11
C GLN A 155 -21.90 -13.14 -16.59
N GLY A 156 -22.96 -12.67 -15.92
CA GLY A 156 -23.02 -12.65 -14.46
C GLY A 156 -21.81 -11.90 -13.88
N CYS A 157 -21.12 -12.48 -12.90
CA CYS A 157 -19.86 -11.94 -12.40
C CYS A 157 -18.62 -12.46 -13.16
N GLY A 158 -18.76 -13.43 -14.07
CA GLY A 158 -17.67 -14.09 -14.77
C GLY A 158 -17.23 -13.34 -16.02
N PHE A 159 -16.20 -12.51 -15.89
CA PHE A 159 -15.57 -11.77 -16.98
C PHE A 159 -14.13 -11.40 -16.62
N CYS A 160 -13.35 -10.92 -17.61
CA CYS A 160 -11.98 -10.46 -17.41
C CYS A 160 -11.89 -8.95 -17.16
N ARG A 161 -12.68 -8.16 -17.87
CA ARG A 161 -12.75 -6.71 -17.71
C ARG A 161 -14.08 -6.16 -18.20
N MET A 162 -14.36 -4.92 -17.85
CA MET A 162 -15.47 -4.15 -18.39
C MET A 162 -14.94 -3.05 -19.30
N GLU A 163 -15.50 -2.94 -20.50
CA GLU A 163 -15.22 -1.86 -21.46
C GLU A 163 -16.54 -1.21 -21.83
N ASN A 164 -16.72 0.09 -21.52
CA ASN A 164 -17.94 0.85 -21.82
C ASN A 164 -19.24 0.13 -21.38
N GLY A 165 -19.24 -0.46 -20.17
CA GLY A 165 -20.38 -1.21 -19.63
C GLY A 165 -20.55 -2.62 -20.21
N THR A 166 -19.73 -3.04 -21.16
CA THR A 166 -19.73 -4.37 -21.75
C THR A 166 -18.74 -5.29 -21.03
N LYS A 167 -19.19 -6.47 -20.64
CA LYS A 167 -18.36 -7.50 -20.01
C LYS A 167 -17.56 -8.24 -21.08
N ILE A 168 -16.24 -8.15 -20.99
CA ILE A 168 -15.33 -8.83 -21.91
C ILE A 168 -14.90 -10.16 -21.28
N PRO A 169 -15.15 -11.30 -21.95
CA PRO A 169 -14.75 -12.61 -21.45
C PRO A 169 -13.21 -12.75 -21.42
N CYS A 170 -12.72 -13.61 -20.54
CA CYS A 170 -11.31 -13.99 -20.51
C CYS A 170 -10.95 -14.91 -21.67
N ALA A 171 -9.72 -14.80 -22.16
CA ALA A 171 -9.10 -15.92 -22.86
C ALA A 171 -8.82 -17.06 -21.88
N ALA A 172 -8.70 -18.29 -22.38
CA ALA A 172 -8.51 -19.48 -21.54
C ALA A 172 -7.31 -19.38 -20.59
N LYS A 173 -6.19 -18.77 -21.03
CA LYS A 173 -4.99 -18.56 -20.20
C LYS A 173 -5.16 -17.48 -19.11
N ASP A 174 -6.14 -16.60 -19.27
CA ASP A 174 -6.32 -15.39 -18.44
C ASP A 174 -7.44 -15.54 -17.40
N VAL A 175 -8.08 -16.72 -17.34
CA VAL A 175 -9.23 -16.98 -16.46
C VAL A 175 -8.95 -16.69 -14.99
N LYS A 176 -7.70 -16.83 -14.54
CA LYS A 176 -7.23 -16.53 -13.19
C LYS A 176 -7.01 -15.03 -12.91
N CYS A 177 -7.19 -14.16 -13.91
CA CYS A 177 -7.00 -12.72 -13.81
C CYS A 177 -8.28 -11.90 -14.04
N GLY A 178 -9.42 -12.59 -14.17
CA GLY A 178 -10.75 -11.99 -14.18
C GLY A 178 -11.36 -11.90 -12.78
N ARG A 179 -12.64 -12.28 -12.67
CA ARG A 179 -13.34 -12.37 -11.39
C ARG A 179 -12.68 -13.36 -10.44
N LEU A 180 -12.51 -12.95 -9.17
CA LEU A 180 -12.10 -13.85 -8.11
C LEU A 180 -13.29 -14.71 -7.67
N HIS A 181 -13.05 -16.01 -7.54
CA HIS A 181 -14.03 -16.98 -7.06
C HIS A 181 -13.55 -17.57 -5.72
N CYS A 182 -14.40 -17.49 -4.72
CA CYS A 182 -14.15 -17.92 -3.35
C CYS A 182 -15.18 -18.97 -2.92
N GLU A 183 -14.83 -19.80 -1.96
CA GLU A 183 -15.72 -20.80 -1.37
C GLU A 183 -15.85 -20.62 0.15
N LYS A 184 -17.03 -20.92 0.68
CA LYS A 184 -17.34 -20.90 2.12
C LYS A 184 -18.34 -22.01 2.45
N GLY A 185 -17.90 -23.01 3.20
CA GLY A 185 -18.74 -24.18 3.49
C GLY A 185 -19.11 -24.92 2.20
N HIS A 186 -20.39 -25.01 1.88
CA HIS A 186 -20.90 -25.67 0.66
C HIS A 186 -21.07 -24.73 -0.54
N ALA A 187 -20.92 -23.42 -0.35
CA ALA A 187 -21.02 -22.45 -1.45
C ALA A 187 -19.68 -22.39 -2.19
N THR A 188 -19.66 -22.89 -3.42
CA THR A 188 -18.50 -22.85 -4.33
C THR A 188 -18.70 -21.82 -5.44
N CYS A 189 -17.62 -21.40 -6.10
CA CYS A 189 -17.65 -20.43 -7.20
C CYS A 189 -18.38 -19.11 -6.84
N SER A 190 -18.31 -18.70 -5.58
CA SER A 190 -18.97 -17.47 -5.11
C SER A 190 -18.11 -16.27 -5.48
N CYS A 191 -18.74 -15.20 -5.92
CA CYS A 191 -18.08 -13.97 -6.36
C CYS A 191 -18.72 -12.76 -5.68
N SER A 192 -17.91 -11.77 -5.32
CA SER A 192 -18.38 -10.48 -4.80
C SER A 192 -18.51 -9.49 -5.95
N ILE A 193 -19.58 -8.68 -5.96
CA ILE A 193 -19.83 -7.63 -6.95
C ILE A 193 -20.24 -6.34 -6.25
N SER A 194 -19.90 -5.19 -6.85
CA SER A 194 -20.41 -3.87 -6.47
C SER A 194 -21.07 -3.22 -7.69
N LEU A 195 -22.13 -2.44 -7.46
CA LEU A 195 -22.78 -1.67 -8.52
C LEU A 195 -22.02 -0.39 -8.86
N ASP A 196 -21.25 0.14 -7.89
CA ASP A 196 -20.52 1.40 -8.01
C ASP A 196 -19.08 1.20 -8.52
N ASP A 197 -18.55 -0.01 -8.35
CA ASP A 197 -17.19 -0.35 -8.73
C ASP A 197 -17.16 -1.68 -9.53
N PRO A 198 -16.95 -1.62 -10.86
CA PRO A 198 -16.90 -2.81 -11.71
C PRO A 198 -15.69 -3.71 -11.40
N ASP A 199 -14.64 -3.16 -10.78
CA ASP A 199 -13.43 -3.86 -10.39
C ASP A 199 -13.52 -4.48 -8.99
N TYR A 200 -14.51 -4.11 -8.18
CA TYR A 200 -14.71 -4.68 -6.84
C TYR A 200 -14.91 -6.19 -6.94
N GLY A 201 -14.01 -6.98 -6.35
CA GLY A 201 -14.00 -8.44 -6.36
C GLY A 201 -13.30 -9.09 -7.57
N MET A 202 -12.67 -8.30 -8.44
CA MET A 202 -11.75 -8.81 -9.46
C MET A 202 -10.42 -9.22 -8.81
N VAL A 203 -9.71 -10.17 -9.43
CA VAL A 203 -8.35 -10.52 -8.99
C VAL A 203 -7.44 -9.30 -9.12
N GLU A 204 -6.74 -8.94 -8.04
CA GLU A 204 -5.91 -7.74 -8.03
C GLU A 204 -4.69 -7.87 -8.96
N PRO A 205 -4.18 -6.76 -9.52
CA PRO A 205 -2.90 -6.74 -10.23
C PRO A 205 -1.75 -7.29 -9.38
N GLY A 206 -0.78 -7.95 -10.02
CA GLY A 206 0.36 -8.58 -9.35
C GLY A 206 0.05 -9.94 -8.72
N THR A 207 -1.23 -10.33 -8.60
CA THR A 207 -1.61 -11.62 -8.02
C THR A 207 -1.04 -12.78 -8.84
N LYS A 208 -0.46 -13.77 -8.16
CA LYS A 208 0.01 -15.01 -8.80
C LYS A 208 -1.16 -15.74 -9.47
N CYS A 209 -1.06 -15.96 -10.79
CA CYS A 209 -2.06 -16.69 -11.59
C CYS A 209 -1.55 -18.03 -12.13
N GLY A 210 -0.26 -18.31 -11.93
CA GLY A 210 0.44 -19.55 -12.28
C GLY A 210 1.88 -19.47 -11.80
N ASP A 211 2.64 -20.56 -11.90
CA ASP A 211 4.05 -20.53 -11.53
C ASP A 211 4.85 -19.65 -12.48
N GLY A 212 5.55 -18.66 -11.92
CA GLY A 212 6.26 -17.63 -12.69
C GLY A 212 5.33 -16.63 -13.39
N MET A 213 4.04 -16.59 -13.05
CA MET A 213 3.04 -15.78 -13.75
C MET A 213 2.23 -14.90 -12.79
N VAL A 214 1.92 -13.68 -13.21
CA VAL A 214 1.15 -12.69 -12.46
C VAL A 214 0.04 -12.08 -13.31
N CYS A 215 -1.00 -11.57 -12.64
CA CYS A 215 -2.04 -10.80 -13.30
C CYS A 215 -1.58 -9.37 -13.59
N SER A 216 -1.55 -8.98 -14.87
CA SER A 216 -1.30 -7.61 -15.31
C SER A 216 -2.32 -7.24 -16.37
N ASN A 217 -3.01 -6.11 -16.21
CA ASN A 217 -4.08 -5.68 -17.13
C ASN A 217 -5.10 -6.78 -17.45
N ARG A 218 -5.48 -7.56 -16.42
CA ARG A 218 -6.43 -8.68 -16.52
C ARG A 218 -5.96 -9.85 -17.40
N GLN A 219 -4.65 -9.95 -17.63
CA GLN A 219 -4.01 -11.06 -18.34
C GLN A 219 -3.01 -11.77 -17.43
N CYS A 220 -2.89 -13.10 -17.60
CA CYS A 220 -1.89 -13.89 -16.88
C CYS A 220 -0.60 -13.92 -17.69
N VAL A 221 0.42 -13.21 -17.21
CA VAL A 221 1.66 -12.92 -17.94
C VAL A 221 2.90 -13.33 -17.12
N ASN A 222 4.03 -13.52 -17.79
CA ASN A 222 5.26 -13.95 -17.13
C ASN A 222 5.84 -12.82 -16.26
N VAL A 223 6.17 -13.15 -15.02
CA VAL A 223 6.67 -12.20 -14.02
C VAL A 223 7.97 -11.51 -14.46
N GLN A 224 8.88 -12.23 -15.14
CA GLN A 224 10.19 -11.72 -15.57
C GLN A 224 10.12 -10.75 -16.74
N THR A 225 9.08 -10.84 -17.57
CA THR A 225 8.88 -9.93 -18.71
C THR A 225 7.96 -8.75 -18.36
N THR A 226 7.30 -8.82 -17.20
CA THR A 226 6.34 -7.79 -16.76
C THR A 226 7.01 -6.68 -15.97
N TYR A 227 8.07 -7.00 -15.23
CA TYR A 227 8.79 -6.09 -14.33
C TYR A 227 10.29 -6.11 -14.59
#